data_AF-G0A7A8-F1
#
_entry.id   AF-G0A7A8-F1
#
_cell.length_a   1.000
_cell.length_b   1.000
_cell.length_c   1.000
_cell.angle_alpha   90.00
_cell.angle_beta   90.00
_cell.angle_gamma   90.00
#
_symmetry.space_group_name_H-M   'P 1'
#
loop_
_entity.id
_entity.type
_entity.pdbx_description
1 polymer ?
#
loop_
_entity_poly.entity_id
_entity_poly.type
_entity_poly.pdbx_seq_one_letter_code
_entity_poly.pdbx_strand_id
1 'polypeptide(L)'
;MPTVEADLAGQQDMSQLHAATCLMMTRFINGHHCPKLARVIVHQLQRLLAHPQQTQDSRSMYQQLLEHWQAVSSALLEQKPDSRRTSLYH
;
A
#
# COMPACT_ATOMS: atom_id res chain seq x y z
N MET A 1 -33.45 8.82 -12.07
CA MET A 1 -32.13 8.87 -12.74
C MET A 1 -31.05 9.07 -11.67
N PRO A 2 -30.52 8.02 -11.01
CA PRO A 2 -29.55 8.16 -9.91
C PRO A 2 -28.14 7.66 -10.27
N THR A 3 -27.66 7.89 -11.49
CA THR A 3 -26.41 7.27 -11.97
C THR A 3 -25.17 8.17 -11.83
N VAL A 4 -25.34 9.49 -11.73
CA VAL A 4 -24.21 10.43 -11.73
C VAL A 4 -23.56 10.63 -10.36
N GLU A 5 -24.33 10.52 -9.27
CA GLU A 5 -23.83 10.74 -7.90
C GLU A 5 -22.99 9.56 -7.39
N ALA A 6 -23.33 8.33 -7.78
CA ALA A 6 -22.58 7.14 -7.43
C ALA A 6 -21.21 7.07 -8.13
N ASP A 7 -21.13 7.58 -9.37
CA ASP A 7 -19.89 7.62 -10.15
C ASP A 7 -18.88 8.62 -9.58
N LEU A 8 -19.36 9.80 -9.17
CA LEU A 8 -18.57 10.83 -8.47
C LEU A 8 -18.07 10.35 -7.10
N ALA A 9 -18.92 9.69 -6.31
CA ALA A 9 -18.53 9.13 -5.01
C ALA A 9 -17.48 8.02 -5.17
N GLY A 10 -17.62 7.15 -6.18
CA GLY A 10 -16.63 6.12 -6.51
C GLY A 10 -15.27 6.70 -6.92
N GLN A 11 -15.28 7.79 -7.69
CA GLN A 11 -14.07 8.47 -8.14
C GLN A 11 -13.36 9.24 -7.01
N GLN A 12 -14.13 9.83 -6.08
CA GLN A 12 -13.57 10.46 -4.87
C GLN A 12 -12.96 9.44 -3.91
N ASP A 13 -13.60 8.27 -3.73
CA ASP A 13 -13.05 7.17 -2.91
C ASP A 13 -11.74 6.65 -3.51
N MET A 14 -11.68 6.46 -4.83
CA MET A 14 -10.46 6.06 -5.54
C MET A 14 -9.34 7.10 -5.37
N SER A 15 -9.63 8.39 -5.53
CA SER A 15 -8.65 9.46 -5.38
C SER A 15 -8.07 9.53 -3.96
N GLN A 16 -8.92 9.31 -2.95
CA GLN A 16 -8.48 9.23 -1.55
C GLN A 16 -7.62 7.99 -1.29
N LEU A 17 -7.98 6.84 -1.86
CA LEU A 17 -7.17 5.61 -1.78
C LEU A 17 -5.80 5.80 -2.43
N HIS A 18 -5.71 6.50 -3.56
CA HIS A 18 -4.42 6.85 -4.17
C HIS A 18 -3.58 7.73 -3.25
N ALA A 19 -4.16 8.84 -2.77
CA ALA A 19 -3.46 9.79 -1.90
C ALA A 19 -2.96 9.10 -0.63
N ALA A 20 -3.79 8.25 -0.01
CA ALA A 20 -3.41 7.47 1.16
C ALA A 20 -2.28 6.49 0.85
N THR A 21 -2.35 5.78 -0.29
CA THR A 21 -1.30 4.84 -0.72
C THR A 21 0.02 5.57 -0.95
N CYS A 22 0.02 6.67 -1.72
CA CYS A 22 1.19 7.50 -1.95
C CYS A 22 1.79 8.02 -0.64
N LEU A 23 0.97 8.56 0.27
CA LEU A 23 1.44 9.05 1.57
C LEU A 23 2.13 7.96 2.38
N MET A 24 1.59 6.74 2.39
CA MET A 24 2.19 5.62 3.12
C MET A 24 3.49 5.16 2.48
N MET A 25 3.55 5.08 1.15
CA MET A 25 4.79 4.80 0.42
C MET A 25 5.85 5.85 0.73
N THR A 26 5.50 7.14 0.70
CA THR A 26 6.39 8.24 1.07
C THR A 26 6.86 8.11 2.52
N ARG A 27 5.98 7.81 3.47
CA ARG A 27 6.36 7.59 4.88
C ARG A 27 7.32 6.42 5.04
N PHE A 28 7.10 5.34 4.29
CA PHE A 28 8.00 4.20 4.27
C PHE A 28 9.38 4.62 3.75
N ILE A 29 9.44 5.27 2.59
CA ILE A 29 10.69 5.76 1.97
C ILE A 29 11.44 6.75 2.87
N ASN A 30 10.72 7.57 3.65
CA ASN A 30 11.31 8.51 4.62
C ASN A 30 11.84 7.84 5.90
N GLY A 31 11.94 6.52 5.94
CA GLY A 31 12.61 5.78 7.02
C GLY A 31 11.68 5.11 8.03
N HIS A 32 10.35 5.22 7.88
CA HIS A 32 9.41 4.44 8.69
C HIS A 32 9.24 3.02 8.13
N HIS A 33 10.33 2.25 8.05
CA HIS A 33 10.38 0.88 7.53
C HIS A 33 9.77 -0.15 8.50
N CYS A 34 8.52 0.05 8.88
CA CYS A 34 7.82 -0.87 9.77
C CYS A 34 7.02 -1.92 8.96
N PRO A 35 7.05 -3.21 9.34
CA PRO A 35 6.31 -4.27 8.64
C PRO A 35 4.79 -4.03 8.67
N LYS A 36 4.30 -3.32 9.70
CA LYS A 36 2.89 -2.90 9.78
C LYS A 36 2.54 -1.92 8.66
N LEU A 37 3.41 -0.97 8.35
CA LEU A 37 3.17 0.02 7.28
C LEU A 37 3.18 -0.65 5.91
N ALA A 38 4.15 -1.52 5.64
CA ALA A 38 4.21 -2.31 4.41
C ALA A 38 2.93 -3.15 4.19
N ARG A 39 2.42 -3.82 5.23
CA ARG A 39 1.15 -4.55 5.16
C ARG A 39 -0.05 -3.66 4.86
N VAL A 40 -0.09 -2.45 5.42
CA VAL A 40 -1.19 -1.51 5.15
C VAL A 40 -1.13 -1.03 3.69
N ILE A 41 0.07 -0.78 3.13
CA ILE A 41 0.24 -0.43 1.71
C ILE A 41 -0.28 -1.56 0.81
N VAL A 42 0.10 -2.82 1.09
CA VAL A 42 -0.42 -4.01 0.38
C VAL A 42 -1.95 -4.05 0.43
N HIS A 43 -2.55 -3.83 1.59
CA HIS A 43 -4.00 -3.85 1.74
C HIS A 43 -4.71 -2.75 0.93
N GLN A 44 -4.16 -1.52 0.89
CA GLN A 44 -4.75 -0.46 0.06
C GLN A 44 -4.61 -0.75 -1.44
N LEU A 45 -3.48 -1.32 -1.88
CA LEU A 45 -3.29 -1.73 -3.28
C LEU A 45 -4.27 -2.83 -3.69
N GLN A 46 -4.54 -3.80 -2.81
CA GLN A 46 -5.57 -4.82 -3.05
C GLN A 46 -6.97 -4.21 -3.19
N ARG A 47 -7.30 -3.22 -2.34
CA ARG A 47 -8.57 -2.49 -2.45
C ARG A 47 -8.65 -1.77 -3.78
N LEU A 48 -7.60 -1.04 -4.18
CA LEU A 48 -7.53 -0.37 -5.49
C LEU A 48 -7.74 -1.32 -6.66
N LEU A 49 -7.13 -2.50 -6.62
CA LEU A 49 -7.31 -3.54 -7.64
C LEU A 49 -8.72 -4.15 -7.67
N ALA A 50 -9.46 -4.09 -6.56
CA ALA A 50 -10.84 -4.56 -6.49
C ALA A 50 -11.86 -3.51 -6.96
N HIS A 51 -11.46 -2.25 -7.21
CA HIS A 51 -12.38 -1.23 -7.71
C HIS A 51 -12.70 -1.43 -9.20
N PRO A 52 -14.00 -1.44 -9.58
CA PRO A 52 -14.44 -1.71 -10.95
C PRO A 52 -14.15 -0.57 -11.95
N GLN A 53 -13.81 0.62 -11.45
CA GLN A 53 -13.54 1.82 -12.25
C GLN A 53 -12.08 1.90 -12.77
N GLN A 54 -11.28 0.86 -12.54
CA GLN A 54 -9.87 0.83 -12.93
C GLN A 54 -9.68 0.53 -14.42
N THR A 55 -8.85 1.34 -15.09
CA THR A 55 -8.42 1.04 -16.46
C THR A 55 -7.39 -0.10 -16.46
N GLN A 56 -7.26 -0.81 -17.59
CA GLN A 56 -6.33 -1.95 -17.70
C GLN A 56 -4.86 -1.55 -17.49
N ASP A 57 -4.50 -0.32 -17.86
CA ASP A 57 -3.16 0.24 -17.66
C ASP A 57 -2.88 0.50 -16.17
N SER A 58 -3.81 1.19 -15.50
CA SER A 58 -3.75 1.45 -14.06
C SER A 58 -3.68 0.16 -13.26
N ARG A 59 -4.49 -0.85 -13.64
CA ARG A 59 -4.50 -2.17 -13.01
C ARG A 59 -3.13 -2.85 -13.06
N SER A 60 -2.46 -2.82 -14.22
CA SER A 60 -1.13 -3.42 -14.38
C SER A 60 -0.11 -2.74 -13.47
N MET A 61 -0.14 -1.41 -13.38
CA MET A 61 0.70 -0.65 -12.46
C MET A 61 0.45 -1.03 -10.99
N TYR A 62 -0.81 -1.13 -10.56
CA TYR A 62 -1.14 -1.54 -9.20
C TYR A 62 -0.73 -2.98 -8.88
N GLN A 63 -0.77 -3.88 -9.86
CA GLN A 63 -0.28 -5.24 -9.69
C GLN A 63 1.23 -5.25 -9.44
N GLN A 64 2.02 -4.53 -10.25
CA GLN A 64 3.46 -4.44 -10.04
C GLN A 64 3.81 -3.82 -8.68
N LEU A 65 3.09 -2.77 -8.27
CA LEU A 65 3.24 -2.19 -6.94
C LEU A 65 2.89 -3.21 -5.85
N LEU A 66 1.80 -3.95 -6.00
CA LEU A 66 1.36 -4.94 -5.02
C LEU A 66 2.42 -6.03 -4.84
N GLU A 67 2.95 -6.59 -5.93
CA GLU A 67 4.01 -7.60 -5.90
C GLU A 67 5.26 -7.08 -5.19
N HIS A 68 5.69 -5.85 -5.51
CA HIS A 68 6.81 -5.22 -4.86
C HIS A 68 6.60 -5.07 -3.34
N TRP A 69 5.44 -4.54 -2.92
CA TRP A 69 5.14 -4.32 -1.50
C TRP A 69 4.90 -5.61 -0.73
N GLN A 70 4.40 -6.66 -1.37
CA GLN A 70 4.33 -8.01 -0.79
C GLN A 70 5.73 -8.56 -0.51
N ALA A 71 6.65 -8.44 -1.47
CA ALA A 71 8.05 -8.85 -1.27
C ALA A 71 8.73 -8.04 -0.16
N VAL A 72 8.57 -6.71 -0.14
CA VAL A 72 9.08 -5.84 0.94
C VAL A 72 8.48 -6.22 2.29
N SER A 73 7.17 -6.46 2.37
CA SER A 73 6.52 -6.87 3.61
C SER A 73 7.04 -8.22 4.11
N SER A 74 7.26 -9.20 3.21
CA SER A 74 7.83 -10.50 3.56
C SER A 74 9.26 -10.36 4.06
N ALA A 75 10.11 -9.63 3.34
CA ALA A 75 11.49 -9.36 3.73
C ALA A 75 11.59 -8.65 5.09
N LEU A 76 10.69 -7.74 5.42
CA LEU A 76 10.66 -7.08 6.74
C LEU A 76 10.20 -8.01 7.87
N LEU A 77 9.37 -9.01 7.57
CA LEU A 77 8.98 -10.03 8.54
C LEU A 77 10.13 -11.02 8.79
N GLU A 78 10.84 -11.39 7.73
CA GLU A 78 12.01 -12.28 7.79
C GLU A 78 13.21 -11.62 8.48
N GLN A 79 13.34 -10.29 8.43
CA GLN A 79 14.36 -9.53 9.15
C GLN A 79 14.05 -9.31 10.65
N LYS A 80 12.86 -9.71 11.12
CA LYS A 80 12.41 -9.51 12.50
C LYS A 80 12.86 -10.56 13.56
N PRO A 81 13.74 -11.55 13.31
CA PRO A 81 14.30 -12.35 14.40
C PRO A 81 15.60 -11.83 15.04
N ASP A 82 16.32 -10.83 14.50
CA ASP A 82 17.67 -10.48 15.04
C ASP A 82 17.89 -9.00 15.47
N SER A 83 16.94 -8.07 15.25
CA SER A 83 17.12 -6.67 15.70
C SER A 83 16.99 -6.46 17.22
N ARG A 84 17.09 -7.54 18.01
CA ARG A 84 17.17 -7.51 19.48
C ARG A 84 18.57 -7.90 19.99
N ARG A 85 19.60 -7.77 19.15
CA ARG A 85 21.00 -8.10 19.51
C ARG A 85 21.96 -6.91 19.65
N THR A 86 21.45 -5.69 19.75
CA THR A 86 22.25 -4.49 20.09
C THR A 86 21.72 -3.77 21.32
N SER A 87 21.31 -4.53 22.34
CA SER A 87 21.28 -4.06 23.72
C SER A 87 22.32 -4.87 24.48
N LEU A 88 23.58 -4.51 24.32
CA LEU A 88 24.74 -4.91 25.15
C LEU A 88 25.95 -4.13 24.66
N TYR A 89 26.88 -3.82 25.57
CA TYR A 89 27.96 -2.81 25.53
C TYR A 89 27.45 -1.42 25.95
N HIS A 90 27.29 -1.12 27.25
CA HIS A 90 28.29 -0.95 28.32
C HIS A 90 29.16 0.28 28.12
#